data_AF-A0A166HLE1-F1
#
_entry.id   AF-A0A166HLE1-F1
#
_cell.length_a   1.000
_cell.length_b   1.000
_cell.length_c   1.000
_cell.angle_alpha   90.00
_cell.angle_beta   90.00
_cell.angle_gamma   90.00
#
_symmetry.space_group_name_H-M   'P 1'
#
loop_
_entity.id
_entity.type
_entity.pdbx_description
1 polymer ?
#
loop_
_entity_poly.entity_id
_entity_poly.type
_entity_poly.pdbx_seq_one_letter_code
_entity_poly.pdbx_strand_id
1 'polypeptide(L)' 'MDCRINSFEQIGLNFGEAHIIRTAGGTAEAIRSIIVSQRAETTATEDIAIFHHTDCGMAETL' A
#
# COMPACT_ATOMS: atom_id res chain seq x y z
N MET A 1 2.57 7.16 -2.43
CA MET A 1 3.84 7.68 -1.88
C MET A 1 3.72 9.17 -1.53
N ASP A 2 2.51 9.70 -1.35
CA ASP A 2 2.28 11.10 -0.98
C ASP A 2 2.61 11.34 0.50
N CYS A 3 3.33 12.44 0.80
CA CYS A 3 3.78 12.76 2.15
C CYS A 3 2.64 13.16 3.10
N ARG A 4 1.46 13.54 2.57
CA ARG A 4 0.27 13.87 3.36
C ARG A 4 -0.41 12.65 3.97
N ILE A 5 -0.05 11.45 3.51
CA ILE A 5 -0.73 10.20 3.86
C ILE A 5 0.08 9.47 4.93
N ASN A 6 -0.52 9.35 6.12
CA ASN A 6 -0.06 8.48 7.21
C ASN A 6 -0.91 7.21 7.25
N SER A 7 -0.43 6.15 6.60
CA SER A 7 -1.18 4.90 6.42
C SER A 7 -1.59 4.23 7.73
N PHE A 8 -0.77 4.28 8.79
CA PHE A 8 -1.09 3.63 10.05
C PHE A 8 -2.24 4.35 10.77
N GLU A 9 -2.12 5.66 10.96
CA GLU A 9 -3.14 6.45 11.66
C GLU A 9 -4.46 6.50 10.88
N GLN A 10 -4.40 6.69 9.56
CA GLN A 10 -5.61 6.88 8.74
C GLN A 10 -6.43 5.60 8.57
N ILE A 11 -5.78 4.43 8.59
CA ILE A 11 -6.45 3.12 8.49
C ILE A 11 -6.75 2.53 9.87
N GLY A 12 -6.12 3.05 10.93
CA GLY A 12 -6.28 2.56 12.30
C GLY A 12 -5.51 1.27 12.57
N LEU A 13 -4.32 1.13 11.96
CA LEU A 13 -3.45 -0.03 12.12
C LEU A 13 -2.32 0.28 13.11
N ASN A 14 -1.94 -0.74 13.87
CA ASN A 14 -0.75 -0.78 14.71
C ASN A 14 0.43 -1.40 13.96
N PHE A 15 1.64 -1.22 14.52
CA PHE A 15 2.85 -1.84 13.97
C PHE A 15 2.75 -3.37 13.99
N GLY A 16 3.08 -3.98 12.85
CA GLY A 16 3.07 -5.44 12.68
C GLY A 16 1.74 -6.02 12.19
N GLU A 17 0.65 -5.24 12.14
CA GLU A 17 -0.65 -5.74 11.72
C GLU A 17 -0.81 -5.89 10.20
N ALA A 18 -0.02 -5.16 9.41
CA ALA A 18 -0.05 -5.26 7.94
C ALA A 18 1.28 -4.90 7.29
N HIS A 19 1.52 -5.46 6.11
CA HIS A 19 2.54 -4.95 5.19
C HIS A 19 2.00 -3.73 4.44
N ILE A 20 2.58 -2.56 4.70
CA ILE A 20 2.20 -1.31 4.03
C ILE A 20 3.12 -1.07 2.82
N ILE A 21 2.60 -1.31 1.61
CA ILE A 21 3.32 -1.06 0.35
C ILE A 21 2.83 0.25 -0.27
N ARG A 22 3.74 1.17 -0.58
CA ARG A 22 3.41 2.51 -1.11
C ARG A 22 4.22 2.81 -2.36
N THR A 23 3.53 3.04 -3.48
CA THR A 23 4.12 3.52 -4.75
C THR A 23 3.56 4.91 -5.09
N ALA A 24 4.15 5.63 -6.05
CA ALA A 24 3.53 6.84 -6.58
C ALA A 24 2.16 6.47 -7.17
N GLY A 25 1.10 7.18 -6.77
CA GLY A 25 -0.27 6.92 -7.23
C GLY A 25 -0.91 5.60 -6.81
N GLY A 26 -0.24 4.72 -6.04
CA GLY A 26 -0.79 3.40 -5.71
C GLY A 26 -0.94 2.50 -6.94
N THR A 27 0.06 2.53 -7.82
CA THR A 27 0.12 1.81 -9.10
C THR A 27 0.52 0.33 -8.94
N ALA A 28 0.40 -0.41 -10.03
CA ALA A 28 0.77 -1.82 -10.16
C ALA A 28 2.28 -2.12 -9.98
N GLU A 29 3.14 -1.10 -9.84
CA GLU A 29 4.56 -1.30 -9.47
C GLU A 29 4.72 -2.05 -8.13
N ALA A 30 3.66 -2.05 -7.31
CA ALA A 30 3.59 -2.81 -6.06
C ALA A 30 3.52 -4.34 -6.23
N ILE A 31 3.19 -4.87 -7.42
CA ILE A 31 2.88 -6.29 -7.66
C ILE A 31 3.98 -7.23 -7.13
N ARG A 32 5.26 -6.92 -7.38
CA ARG A 32 6.37 -7.75 -6.91
C ARG A 32 6.34 -7.90 -5.38
N SER A 33 6.14 -6.79 -4.67
CA SER A 33 6.10 -6.77 -3.21
C SER A 33 4.87 -7.48 -2.67
N ILE A 34 3.72 -7.36 -3.34
CA ILE A 34 2.50 -8.12 -3.02
C ILE A 34 2.75 -9.62 -3.16
N ILE A 35 3.34 -10.07 -4.28
CA ILE A 35 3.64 -11.49 -4.50
C ILE A 35 4.55 -12.04 -3.40
N VAL A 36 5.59 -11.28 -3.02
CA VAL A 36 6.49 -11.68 -1.93
C VAL A 36 5.73 -11.75 -0.60
N SER A 37 4.89 -10.76 -0.30
CA SER A 37 4.05 -10.73 0.93
C SER A 37 3.13 -11.95 1.02
N GLN A 38 2.46 -12.33 -0.08
CA GLN A 38 1.52 -13.45 -0.07
C GLN A 38 2.21 -14.82 -0.08
N ARG A 39 3.44 -14.91 -0.63
CA ARG A 39 4.18 -16.19 -0.74
C ARG A 39 5.21 -16.40 0.37
N ALA A 40 5.41 -15.42 1.25
CA ALA A 40 6.33 -15.56 2.37
C ALA A 40 5.83 -16.62 3.35
N GLU A 41 6.59 -17.70 3.55
CA GLU A 41 6.17 -18.87 4.35
C GLU A 41 5.81 -18.52 5.81
N THR A 42 6.43 -17.47 6.37
CA THR A 42 6.24 -17.05 7.76
C THR A 42 5.25 -15.91 7.95
N THR A 43 4.83 -15.24 6.88
CA THR A 43 4.07 -13.98 6.94
C THR A 43 3.19 -13.84 5.71
N ALA A 44 2.56 -14.94 5.31
CA ALA A 44 1.69 -14.99 4.16
C ALA A 44 0.45 -14.14 4.44
N THR A 45 0.33 -13.01 3.73
CA THR A 45 -0.87 -12.18 3.77
C THR A 45 -1.95 -12.78 2.88
N GLU A 46 -3.15 -13.01 3.40
CA GLU A 46 -4.27 -13.58 2.63
C GLU A 46 -5.12 -12.48 1.96
N ASP A 47 -5.18 -11.30 2.57
CA ASP A 47 -6.00 -10.18 2.11
C ASP A 47 -5.17 -9.03 1.53
N ILE A 48 -5.77 -8.31 0.57
CA ILE A 48 -5.20 -7.10 -0.04
C ILE A 48 -6.28 -6.02 -0.05
N ALA A 49 -5.95 -4.84 0.48
CA ALA A 49 -6.74 -3.64 0.35
C ALA A 49 -5.95 -2.56 -0.42
N ILE A 50 -6.61 -1.88 -1.36
CA ILE A 50 -6.00 -0.84 -2.21
C ILE A 50 -6.62 0.50 -1.83
N PHE A 51 -5.77 1.46 -1.50
CA PHE A 51 -6.18 2.81 -1.14
C PHE A 51 -5.53 3.82 -2.08
N HIS A 52 -6.38 4.56 -2.79
CA HIS A 52 -6.01 5.78 -3.49
C HIS A 52 -6.41 6.99 -2.65
N HIS A 53 -5.82 8.14 -2.97
CA HIS A 53 -6.17 9.40 -2.32
C HIS A 53 -6.57 10.45 -3.37
N THR A 54 -7.36 11.43 -2.94
CA THR A 54 -7.71 12.59 -3.76
C THR A 54 -6.52 13.54 -3.93
N ASP A 55 -6.62 14.46 -4.89
CA ASP A 55 -5.56 15.41 -5.25
C ASP A 55 -4.21 14.73 -5.46
N CYS A 56 -4.25 13.57 -6.13
CA CYS A 56 -3.05 12.79 -6.41
C CYS A 56 -2.34 13.38 -7.62
N GLY A 57 -1.06 13.75 -7.47
CA GLY A 57 -0.27 14.25 -8.60
C GLY A 57 -0.18 13.25 -9.77
N MET A 58 -0.31 11.95 -9.51
CA MET A 58 -0.35 10.93 -10.58
C MET A 58 -1.71 10.87 -11.31
N ALA A 59 -2.78 11.37 -10.70
CA ALA A 59 -4.11 11.43 -11.32
C ALA A 59 -4.27 12.66 -12.24
N GLU A 60 -3.47 13.71 -12.02
CA GLU A 60 -3.43 14.92 -12.86
C GLU A 60 -2.52 14.78 -14.09
N THR A 61 -1.75 13.70 -14.19
CA THR A 61 -0.77 13.50 -15.29
C THR A 61 -1.36 12.70 -16.47
N LEU A 62 -2.64 12.88 -16.79
CA LEU A 62 -3.27 12.33 -18.01
C LEU A 62 -3.43 13.40 -19.09
#